data_AF-A0A8K0D570-F1
#
_entry.id   AF-A0A8K0D570-F1
#
_cell.length_a   1.000
_cell.length_b   1.000
_cell.length_c   1.000
_cell.angle_alpha   90.00
_cell.angle_beta   90.00
_cell.angle_gamma   90.00
#
_symmetry.space_group_name_H-M   'P 1'
#
loop_
_entity.id
_entity.type
_entity.pdbx_description
1 polymer ?
#
loop_
_entity_poly.entity_id
_entity_poly.type
_entity_poly.pdbx_seq_one_letter_code
_entity_poly.pdbx_strand_id
1 'polypeptide(L)'
;MERESQKTQKARNMYGFDRLVEDLIQEAISKGKFDNLSGNGKPLSEIHSKNPYVDYVTHKLNEILIENGFTPEWITLQKEIRDDIQVFRNTLQFERINFPPYPLSIEENIKWSNAVYKHKDLVDAVNTKINKYNLLVPILQRQMLLVSLPKEAQKVLLKGKSNKDIINGHRTQEERTNTEKEAAEPANFLGLFQLFFRKSE
;
A
#
# COMPACT_ATOMS: atom_id res chain seq x y z
N MET A 1 19.40 -27.60 26.98
CA MET A 1 20.31 -26.77 27.80
C MET A 1 21.49 -26.19 27.02
N GLU A 2 22.27 -26.96 26.25
CA GLU A 2 23.45 -26.43 25.54
C GLU A 2 23.17 -25.31 24.51
N ARG A 3 22.05 -25.37 23.78
CA ARG A 3 21.70 -24.37 22.76
C ARG A 3 21.36 -22.98 23.34
N GLU A 4 20.93 -22.91 24.60
CA GLU A 4 20.61 -21.64 25.27
C GLU A 4 21.88 -20.98 25.80
N SER A 5 22.78 -21.74 26.42
CA SER A 5 24.10 -21.26 26.85
C SER A 5 24.92 -20.67 25.69
N GLN A 6 24.91 -21.34 24.53
CA GLN A 6 25.58 -20.86 23.32
C GLN A 6 24.97 -19.55 22.76
N LYS A 7 23.66 -19.32 22.93
CA LYS A 7 22.99 -18.07 22.51
C LYS A 7 23.36 -16.90 23.44
N THR A 8 23.41 -17.13 24.74
CA THR A 8 23.77 -16.09 25.73
C THR A 8 25.23 -15.67 25.60
N GLN A 9 26.13 -16.62 25.28
CA GLN A 9 27.55 -16.32 25.04
C GLN A 9 27.78 -15.56 23.72
N LYS A 10 27.05 -15.91 22.65
CA LYS A 10 27.07 -15.13 21.39
C LYS A 10 26.55 -13.71 21.59
N ALA A 11 25.46 -13.53 22.33
CA ALA A 11 24.92 -12.21 22.65
C ALA A 11 25.93 -11.35 23.45
N ARG A 12 26.55 -11.92 24.49
CA ARG A 12 27.61 -11.23 25.27
C ARG A 12 28.81 -10.78 24.43
N ASN A 13 29.27 -11.63 23.50
CA ASN A 13 30.38 -11.28 22.61
C ASN A 13 29.97 -10.20 21.58
N MET A 14 28.72 -10.19 21.14
CA MET A 14 28.19 -9.17 20.21
C MET A 14 28.15 -7.78 20.85
N TYR A 15 27.64 -7.68 22.09
CA TYR A 15 27.64 -6.42 22.85
C TYR A 15 29.05 -5.93 23.20
N GLY A 16 29.99 -6.85 23.43
CA GLY A 16 31.40 -6.50 23.67
C GLY A 16 32.09 -5.94 22.43
N PHE A 17 31.79 -6.49 21.26
CA PHE A 17 32.31 -6.01 19.99
C PHE A 17 31.76 -4.63 19.62
N ASP A 18 30.46 -4.41 19.78
CA ASP A 18 29.84 -3.10 19.51
C ASP A 18 30.44 -1.99 20.38
N ARG A 19 30.71 -2.27 21.66
CA ARG A 19 31.37 -1.31 22.57
C ARG A 19 32.80 -1.01 22.16
N LEU A 20 33.56 -2.03 21.75
CA LEU A 20 34.92 -1.86 21.22
C LEU A 20 34.93 -1.00 19.95
N VAL A 21 33.96 -1.21 19.06
CA VAL A 21 33.81 -0.42 17.83
C VAL A 21 33.45 1.03 18.17
N GLU A 22 32.54 1.26 19.10
CA GLU A 22 32.17 2.61 19.55
C GLU A 22 33.39 3.34 20.15
N ASP A 23 34.15 2.69 21.03
CA ASP A 23 35.36 3.25 21.63
C ASP A 23 36.40 3.60 20.54
N LEU A 24 36.56 2.75 19.53
CA LEU A 24 37.44 3.00 18.37
C LEU A 24 36.96 4.18 17.50
N ILE A 25 35.66 4.34 17.31
CA ILE A 25 35.08 5.47 16.56
C ILE A 25 35.30 6.77 17.33
N GLN A 26 35.03 6.80 18.63
CA GLN A 26 35.26 7.96 19.50
C GLN A 26 36.75 8.33 19.58
N GLU A 27 37.64 7.34 19.64
CA GLU A 27 39.08 7.54 19.57
C GLU A 27 39.50 8.13 18.20
N ALA A 28 38.90 7.69 17.10
CA ALA A 28 39.17 8.23 15.77
C ALA A 28 38.63 9.66 15.58
N ILE A 29 37.48 9.99 16.15
CA ILE A 29 36.90 11.35 16.18
C ILE A 29 37.79 12.28 17.00
N SER A 30 38.16 11.89 18.23
CA SER A 30 39.03 12.70 19.10
C SER A 30 40.43 12.94 18.53
N LYS A 31 40.95 11.99 17.73
CA LYS A 31 42.21 12.13 16.97
C LYS A 31 42.08 12.95 15.68
N GLY A 32 40.89 13.44 15.33
CA GLY A 32 40.66 14.22 14.11
C GLY A 32 40.87 13.42 12.82
N LYS A 33 40.76 12.08 12.87
CA LYS A 33 40.93 11.23 11.67
C LYS A 33 39.84 11.49 10.60
N PHE A 34 38.78 12.19 10.96
CA PHE A 34 37.68 12.57 10.07
C PHE A 34 37.80 13.99 9.50
N ASP A 35 38.71 14.83 10.03
CA ASP A 35 38.77 16.26 9.67
C ASP A 35 39.36 16.50 8.26
N ASN A 36 40.22 15.59 7.79
CA ASN A 36 40.89 15.69 6.48
C ASN A 36 40.53 14.53 5.53
N LEU A 37 39.25 14.14 5.52
CA LEU A 37 38.76 13.18 4.54
C LEU A 37 38.68 13.82 3.15
N SER A 38 39.06 13.06 2.12
CA SER A 38 38.92 13.50 0.73
C SER A 38 37.45 13.74 0.41
N GLY A 39 37.05 15.01 0.28
CA GLY A 39 35.66 15.41 0.03
C GLY A 39 34.91 15.98 1.24
N ASN A 40 35.58 16.16 2.40
CA ASN A 40 34.97 16.81 3.55
C ASN A 40 34.54 18.26 3.20
N GLY A 41 33.31 18.64 3.53
CA GLY A 41 32.73 19.95 3.25
C GLY A 41 32.43 20.25 1.77
N LYS A 42 32.76 19.36 0.83
CA LYS A 42 32.36 19.51 -0.58
C LYS A 42 30.96 18.93 -0.75
N PRO A 43 30.06 19.60 -1.49
CA PRO A 43 28.81 18.97 -1.88
C PRO A 43 29.11 17.64 -2.57
N LEU A 44 28.30 16.62 -2.29
CA LEU A 44 28.38 15.32 -2.97
C LEU A 44 28.51 15.60 -4.47
N SER A 45 29.59 15.10 -5.08
CA SER A 45 29.82 15.33 -6.50
C SER A 45 28.63 14.77 -7.28
N GLU A 46 27.92 15.61 -8.04
CA GLU A 46 26.79 15.24 -8.90
C GLU A 46 27.08 14.12 -9.92
N ILE A 47 28.33 13.63 -9.94
CA ILE A 47 28.84 12.53 -10.75
C ILE A 47 27.98 11.27 -10.62
N HIS A 48 27.24 11.08 -9.53
CA HIS A 48 26.32 9.94 -9.39
C HIS A 48 24.95 10.10 -10.07
N SER A 49 24.58 11.30 -10.55
CA SER A 49 23.28 11.56 -11.19
C SER A 49 23.37 11.72 -12.71
N LYS A 50 24.56 12.01 -13.24
CA LYS A 50 24.76 12.21 -14.68
C LYS A 50 24.99 10.85 -15.34
N ASN A 51 23.97 10.34 -16.01
CA ASN A 51 24.09 9.16 -16.86
C ASN A 51 25.31 9.35 -17.80
N PRO A 52 26.38 8.51 -17.71
CA PRO A 52 27.61 8.68 -18.49
C PRO A 52 27.40 8.62 -20.01
N TYR A 53 26.24 8.10 -20.44
CA TYR A 53 25.86 7.97 -21.84
C TYR A 53 25.06 9.17 -22.36
N VAL A 54 24.83 10.20 -21.54
CA VAL A 54 24.06 11.40 -21.92
C VAL A 54 25.00 12.60 -22.01
N ASP A 55 24.91 13.36 -23.10
CA ASP A 55 25.70 14.56 -23.28
C ASP A 55 25.28 15.69 -22.33
N TYR A 56 26.18 16.65 -22.09
CA TYR A 56 25.96 17.76 -21.17
C TYR A 56 24.69 18.58 -21.51
N VAL A 57 24.43 18.81 -22.80
CA VAL A 57 23.30 19.64 -23.24
C VAL A 57 21.99 18.92 -22.94
N THR A 58 21.88 17.63 -23.27
CA THR A 58 20.68 16.83 -22.97
C THR A 58 20.42 16.72 -21.47
N HIS A 59 21.47 16.54 -20.65
CA HIS A 59 21.30 16.52 -19.20
C HIS A 59 20.76 17.86 -18.70
N LYS A 60 21.34 18.98 -19.15
CA LYS A 60 20.92 20.31 -18.68
C LYS A 60 19.51 20.65 -19.17
N LEU A 61 19.13 20.24 -20.37
CA LEU A 61 17.77 20.36 -20.87
C LEU A 61 16.79 19.59 -19.98
N ASN A 62 17.05 18.32 -19.69
CA ASN A 62 16.19 17.51 -18.82
C ASN A 62 16.09 18.11 -17.41
N GLU A 63 17.19 18.63 -16.88
CA GLU A 63 17.24 19.32 -15.58
C GLU A 63 16.33 20.55 -15.58
N ILE A 64 16.44 21.43 -16.58
CA ILE A 64 15.57 22.61 -16.73
C ILE A 64 14.09 22.21 -16.89
N LEU A 65 13.80 21.15 -17.66
CA LEU A 65 12.43 20.66 -17.80
C LEU A 65 11.86 20.19 -16.46
N ILE A 66 12.64 19.45 -15.68
CA ILE A 66 12.24 18.95 -14.35
C ILE A 66 12.05 20.14 -13.38
N GLU A 67 12.96 21.11 -13.36
CA GLU A 67 12.86 22.31 -12.52
C GLU A 67 11.59 23.13 -12.82
N ASN A 68 11.18 23.20 -14.09
CA ASN A 68 9.94 23.85 -14.51
C ASN A 68 8.67 22.99 -14.30
N GLY A 69 8.81 21.77 -13.76
CA GLY A 69 7.69 20.85 -13.56
C GLY A 69 7.12 20.25 -14.85
N PHE A 70 7.89 20.27 -15.94
CA PHE A 70 7.47 19.67 -17.20
C PHE A 70 7.39 18.15 -17.08
N THR A 71 6.26 17.58 -17.50
CA THR A 71 6.04 16.14 -17.49
C THR A 71 5.75 15.65 -18.91
N PRO A 72 6.47 14.62 -19.40
CA PRO A 72 6.18 14.01 -20.69
C PRO A 72 4.72 13.52 -20.78
N GLU A 73 4.13 13.64 -21.97
CA GLU A 73 2.72 13.29 -22.23
C GLU A 73 2.36 11.88 -21.75
N TRP A 74 3.23 10.89 -21.97
CA TRP A 74 2.99 9.51 -21.57
C TRP A 74 2.89 9.35 -20.04
N ILE A 75 3.56 10.20 -19.24
CA ILE A 75 3.45 10.17 -17.77
C ILE A 75 2.06 10.64 -17.35
N THR A 76 1.59 11.75 -17.92
CA THR A 76 0.25 12.29 -17.65
C THR A 76 -0.82 11.28 -18.07
N LEU A 77 -0.69 10.72 -19.28
CA LEU A 77 -1.61 9.71 -19.79
C LEU A 77 -1.62 8.43 -18.93
N GLN A 78 -0.47 8.00 -18.41
CA GLN A 78 -0.39 6.87 -17.48
C GLN A 78 -1.20 7.12 -16.22
N LYS A 79 -1.13 8.34 -15.66
CA LYS A 79 -1.90 8.73 -14.47
C LYS A 79 -3.39 8.70 -14.77
N GLU A 80 -3.81 9.32 -15.86
CA GLU A 80 -5.22 9.32 -16.29
C GLU A 80 -5.77 7.91 -16.47
N ILE A 81 -5.03 7.02 -17.14
CA ILE A 81 -5.46 5.63 -17.32
C ILE A 81 -5.64 4.92 -15.98
N ARG A 82 -4.74 5.13 -15.00
CA ARG A 82 -4.88 4.53 -13.67
C ARG A 82 -6.11 5.05 -12.94
N ASP A 83 -6.35 6.35 -13.01
CA ASP A 83 -7.49 7.00 -12.36
C ASP A 83 -8.81 6.51 -12.99
N ASP A 84 -8.90 6.46 -14.32
CA ASP A 84 -10.07 5.95 -15.04
C ASP A 84 -10.37 4.47 -14.72
N ILE A 85 -9.32 3.62 -14.67
CA ILE A 85 -9.47 2.22 -14.28
C ILE A 85 -9.97 2.11 -12.84
N GLN A 86 -9.50 2.96 -11.94
CA GLN A 86 -9.93 2.95 -10.55
C GLN A 86 -11.40 3.37 -10.42
N VAL A 87 -11.82 4.42 -11.13
CA VAL A 87 -13.22 4.84 -11.20
C VAL A 87 -14.10 3.71 -11.72
N PHE A 88 -13.73 3.10 -12.86
CA PHE A 88 -14.43 1.95 -13.43
C PHE A 88 -14.57 0.77 -12.45
N ARG A 89 -13.50 0.43 -11.72
CA ARG A 89 -13.53 -0.65 -10.74
C ARG A 89 -14.45 -0.31 -9.56
N ASN A 90 -14.42 0.93 -9.09
CA ASN A 90 -15.27 1.38 -7.99
C ASN A 90 -16.75 1.36 -8.40
N THR A 91 -17.09 1.83 -9.62
CA THR A 91 -18.47 1.79 -10.11
C THR A 91 -18.96 0.34 -10.25
N LEU A 92 -18.12 -0.56 -10.77
CA LEU A 92 -18.50 -1.96 -10.94
C LEU A 92 -18.63 -2.70 -9.60
N GLN A 93 -17.83 -2.33 -8.59
CA GLN A 93 -18.00 -2.80 -7.22
C GLN A 93 -19.28 -2.26 -6.57
N PHE A 94 -19.62 -1.00 -6.80
CA PHE A 94 -20.87 -0.43 -6.29
C PHE A 94 -22.09 -1.15 -6.89
N GLU A 95 -22.08 -1.41 -8.20
CA GLU A 95 -23.12 -2.21 -8.84
C GLU A 95 -23.20 -3.61 -8.22
N ARG A 96 -22.06 -4.25 -7.92
CA ARG A 96 -22.01 -5.60 -7.31
C ARG A 96 -22.73 -5.69 -5.96
N ILE A 97 -22.72 -4.62 -5.16
CA ILE A 97 -23.37 -4.56 -3.85
C ILE A 97 -24.88 -4.76 -3.95
N ASN A 98 -25.49 -4.31 -5.05
CA ASN A 98 -26.93 -4.44 -5.27
C ASN A 98 -27.37 -5.88 -5.55
N PHE A 99 -26.44 -6.80 -5.81
CA PHE A 99 -26.74 -8.19 -6.17
C PHE A 99 -26.46 -9.17 -5.02
N PRO A 100 -27.22 -10.29 -4.93
CA PRO A 100 -27.02 -11.33 -3.93
C PRO A 100 -25.66 -12.05 -4.07
N PRO A 101 -25.25 -12.85 -3.07
CA PRO A 101 -23.98 -13.55 -3.12
C PRO A 101 -24.01 -14.57 -4.27
N TYR A 102 -22.84 -14.83 -4.84
CA TYR A 102 -22.70 -15.83 -5.89
C TYR A 102 -23.02 -17.23 -5.33
N PRO A 103 -23.71 -18.13 -6.07
CA PRO A 103 -24.16 -18.02 -7.46
C PRO A 103 -25.46 -17.22 -7.66
N LEU A 104 -25.54 -16.48 -8.77
CA LEU A 104 -26.72 -15.69 -9.17
C LEU A 104 -27.77 -16.57 -9.86
N SER A 105 -29.05 -16.21 -9.71
CA SER A 105 -30.13 -16.78 -10.52
C SER A 105 -30.02 -16.34 -11.99
N ILE A 106 -30.68 -17.07 -12.90
CA ILE A 106 -30.65 -16.80 -14.34
C ILE A 106 -31.15 -15.37 -14.64
N GLU A 107 -32.24 -14.94 -14.01
CA GLU A 107 -32.79 -13.59 -14.18
C GLU A 107 -31.85 -12.49 -13.65
N GLU A 108 -31.18 -12.76 -12.54
CA GLU A 108 -30.23 -11.84 -11.92
C GLU A 108 -28.95 -11.74 -12.75
N ASN A 109 -28.54 -12.82 -13.38
CA ASN A 109 -27.40 -12.84 -14.29
C ASN A 109 -27.66 -11.97 -15.53
N ILE A 110 -28.89 -11.99 -16.07
CA ILE A 110 -29.29 -11.09 -17.18
C ILE A 110 -29.28 -9.63 -16.72
N LYS A 111 -29.77 -9.34 -15.51
CA LYS A 111 -29.72 -7.98 -14.93
C LYS A 111 -28.27 -7.52 -14.73
N TRP A 112 -27.41 -8.39 -14.22
CA TRP A 112 -25.98 -8.13 -14.06
C TRP A 112 -25.28 -7.88 -15.39
N SER A 113 -25.53 -8.72 -16.41
CA SER A 113 -24.93 -8.52 -17.73
C SER A 113 -25.34 -7.18 -18.35
N ASN A 114 -26.60 -6.78 -18.17
CA ASN A 114 -27.10 -5.48 -18.62
C ASN A 114 -26.43 -4.32 -17.87
N ALA A 115 -26.25 -4.44 -16.55
CA ALA A 115 -25.53 -3.44 -15.75
C ALA A 115 -24.07 -3.31 -16.19
N VAL A 116 -23.38 -4.43 -16.40
CA VAL A 116 -22.00 -4.47 -16.90
C VAL A 116 -21.89 -3.85 -18.29
N TYR A 117 -22.85 -4.12 -19.19
CA TYR A 117 -22.82 -3.61 -20.56
C TYR A 117 -22.88 -2.08 -20.63
N LYS A 118 -23.53 -1.41 -19.66
CA LYS A 118 -23.55 0.06 -19.58
C LYS A 118 -22.15 0.68 -19.45
N HIS A 119 -21.18 -0.06 -18.93
CA HIS A 119 -19.80 0.42 -18.75
C HIS A 119 -18.89 0.11 -19.95
N LYS A 120 -19.43 -0.45 -21.04
CA LYS A 120 -18.66 -0.79 -22.24
C LYS A 120 -17.97 0.43 -22.85
N ASP A 121 -18.70 1.53 -23.04
CA ASP A 121 -18.16 2.74 -23.67
C ASP A 121 -17.00 3.34 -22.86
N LEU A 122 -17.09 3.29 -21.53
CA LEU A 122 -16.01 3.72 -20.64
C LEU A 122 -14.77 2.84 -20.84
N VAL A 123 -14.93 1.52 -20.85
CA VAL A 123 -13.82 0.58 -21.07
C VAL A 123 -13.18 0.77 -22.45
N ASP A 124 -13.98 1.02 -23.48
CA ASP A 124 -13.48 1.27 -24.83
C ASP A 124 -12.68 2.59 -24.91
N ALA A 125 -13.14 3.64 -24.20
CA ALA A 125 -12.38 4.88 -24.07
C ALA A 125 -11.04 4.68 -23.34
N VAL A 126 -11.03 3.92 -22.23
CA VAL A 126 -9.80 3.58 -21.49
C VAL A 126 -8.85 2.75 -22.36
N ASN A 127 -9.37 1.77 -23.11
CA ASN A 127 -8.58 0.95 -24.01
C ASN A 127 -7.95 1.78 -25.15
N THR A 128 -8.65 2.79 -25.65
CA THR A 128 -8.10 3.73 -26.63
C THR A 128 -6.94 4.54 -26.03
N LYS A 129 -7.07 5.02 -24.78
CA LYS A 129 -5.96 5.68 -24.07
C LYS A 129 -4.78 4.75 -23.85
N ILE A 130 -5.02 3.50 -23.45
CA ILE A 130 -3.98 2.47 -23.27
C ILE A 130 -3.22 2.24 -24.58
N ASN A 131 -3.92 2.15 -25.70
CA ASN A 131 -3.26 2.01 -27.01
C ASN A 131 -2.38 3.23 -27.32
N LYS A 132 -2.88 4.45 -27.12
CA LYS A 132 -2.08 5.67 -27.30
C LYS A 132 -0.84 5.65 -26.39
N TYR A 133 -0.99 5.30 -25.12
CA TYR A 133 0.11 5.17 -24.18
C TYR A 133 1.14 4.13 -24.65
N ASN A 134 0.70 2.95 -25.08
CA ASN A 134 1.58 1.88 -25.56
C ASN A 134 2.40 2.27 -26.80
N LEU A 135 1.88 3.17 -27.63
CA LEU A 135 2.58 3.73 -28.79
C LEU A 135 3.60 4.81 -28.42
N LEU A 136 3.38 5.55 -27.32
CA LEU A 136 4.25 6.64 -26.89
C LEU A 136 5.37 6.19 -25.96
N VAL A 137 5.19 5.09 -25.26
CA VAL A 137 6.11 4.65 -24.20
C VAL A 137 7.44 4.16 -24.79
N PRO A 138 8.58 4.72 -24.40
CA PRO A 138 9.89 4.34 -24.95
C PRO A 138 10.38 2.94 -24.53
N ILE A 139 9.75 2.31 -23.53
CA ILE A 139 10.21 1.09 -22.86
C ILE A 139 9.12 0.02 -22.90
N LEU A 140 9.34 -1.09 -23.61
CA LEU A 140 8.35 -2.16 -23.79
C LEU A 140 7.81 -2.72 -22.46
N GLN A 141 8.66 -2.85 -21.44
CA GLN A 141 8.26 -3.36 -20.12
C GLN A 141 7.24 -2.46 -19.39
N ARG A 142 7.07 -1.21 -19.84
CA ARG A 142 6.13 -0.24 -19.25
C ARG A 142 4.80 -0.17 -20.00
N GLN A 143 4.61 -0.95 -21.08
CA GLN A 143 3.34 -1.04 -21.78
C GLN A 143 2.25 -1.67 -20.90
N MET A 144 1.01 -1.26 -21.13
CA MET A 144 -0.17 -1.66 -20.38
C MET A 144 -1.03 -2.63 -21.19
N LEU A 145 -1.65 -3.59 -20.50
CA LEU A 145 -2.61 -4.50 -21.10
C LEU A 145 -3.99 -3.84 -21.21
N LEU A 146 -4.71 -4.18 -22.27
CA LEU A 146 -6.09 -3.77 -22.47
C LEU A 146 -7.00 -4.34 -21.38
N VAL A 147 -7.97 -3.54 -20.96
CA VAL A 147 -8.96 -3.90 -19.95
C VAL A 147 -10.08 -4.66 -20.64
N SER A 148 -10.39 -5.84 -20.11
CA SER A 148 -11.49 -6.67 -20.58
C SER A 148 -12.65 -6.61 -19.59
N LEU A 149 -13.74 -5.99 -20.03
CA LEU A 149 -14.99 -5.88 -19.28
C LEU A 149 -15.49 -7.22 -18.69
N PRO A 150 -15.63 -8.33 -19.47
CA PRO A 150 -16.13 -9.58 -18.91
C PRO A 150 -15.20 -10.18 -17.85
N LYS A 151 -13.88 -10.05 -18.01
CA LYS A 151 -12.90 -10.57 -17.04
C LYS A 151 -12.96 -9.81 -15.72
N GLU A 152 -13.04 -8.48 -15.77
CA GLU A 152 -13.17 -7.65 -14.57
C GLU A 152 -14.53 -7.86 -13.90
N ALA A 153 -15.61 -8.02 -14.67
CA ALA A 153 -16.93 -8.35 -14.12
C ALA A 153 -16.94 -9.70 -13.38
N GLN A 154 -16.35 -10.75 -13.97
CA GLN A 154 -16.20 -12.05 -13.31
C GLN A 154 -15.35 -11.96 -12.03
N LYS A 155 -14.26 -11.19 -12.07
CA LYS A 155 -13.39 -10.98 -10.90
C LYS A 155 -14.14 -10.30 -9.76
N VAL A 156 -14.97 -9.29 -10.06
CA VAL A 156 -15.80 -8.62 -9.05
C VAL A 156 -16.94 -9.51 -8.56
N LEU A 157 -17.52 -10.37 -9.41
CA LEU A 157 -18.51 -11.35 -8.94
C LEU A 157 -17.94 -12.32 -7.89
N LEU A 158 -16.71 -12.80 -8.11
CA LEU A 158 -16.05 -13.78 -7.24
C LEU A 158 -15.43 -13.17 -5.98
N LYS A 159 -14.84 -11.97 -6.09
CA LYS A 159 -14.06 -11.34 -4.99
C LYS A 159 -14.79 -10.17 -4.33
N GLY A 160 -15.80 -9.61 -4.96
CA GLY A 160 -16.53 -8.44 -4.47
C GLY A 160 -17.45 -8.78 -3.30
N LYS A 161 -17.58 -7.85 -2.36
CA LYS A 161 -18.53 -7.95 -1.25
C LYS A 161 -19.95 -7.92 -1.80
N SER A 162 -20.75 -8.92 -1.49
CA SER A 162 -22.18 -8.91 -1.79
C SER A 162 -22.97 -8.19 -0.69
N ASN A 163 -24.24 -7.86 -0.97
CA ASN A 163 -25.19 -7.33 0.00
C ASN A 163 -25.16 -8.09 1.34
N LYS A 164 -25.15 -9.43 1.31
CA LYS A 164 -25.12 -10.25 2.55
C LYS A 164 -23.81 -10.12 3.33
N ASP A 165 -22.69 -9.90 2.67
CA ASP A 165 -21.39 -9.73 3.34
C ASP A 165 -21.29 -8.37 4.04
N ILE A 166 -21.93 -7.34 3.47
CA ILE A 166 -22.03 -6.01 4.08
C ILE A 166 -22.93 -6.07 5.31
N ILE A 167 -24.11 -6.71 5.22
CA ILE A 167 -25.02 -6.88 6.35
C ILE A 167 -24.35 -7.66 7.50
N ASN A 168 -23.64 -8.74 7.19
CA ASN A 168 -22.91 -9.53 8.20
C ASN A 168 -21.74 -8.74 8.81
N GLY A 169 -21.06 -7.89 8.02
CA GLY A 169 -20.00 -6.99 8.51
C GLY A 169 -20.53 -5.95 9.50
N HIS A 170 -21.69 -5.36 9.23
CA HIS A 170 -22.35 -4.42 10.15
C HIS A 170 -22.82 -5.11 11.44
N ARG A 171 -23.43 -6.30 11.36
CA ARG A 171 -23.82 -7.08 12.55
C ARG A 171 -22.62 -7.42 13.43
N THR A 172 -21.50 -7.81 12.84
CA THR A 172 -20.26 -8.13 13.58
C THR A 172 -19.61 -6.90 14.22
N GLN A 173 -19.77 -5.71 13.62
CA GLN A 173 -19.29 -4.45 14.21
C GLN A 173 -20.21 -3.96 15.34
N GLU A 174 -21.54 -4.04 15.16
CA GLU A 174 -22.50 -3.72 16.22
C GLU A 174 -22.32 -4.64 17.43
N GLU A 175 -22.15 -5.95 17.22
CA GLU A 175 -21.84 -6.91 18.30
C GLU A 175 -20.54 -6.54 19.01
N ARG A 176 -19.45 -6.20 18.31
CA ARG A 176 -18.19 -5.75 18.95
C ARG A 176 -18.35 -4.46 19.74
N THR A 177 -19.07 -3.48 19.20
CA THR A 177 -19.34 -2.22 19.93
C THR A 177 -20.26 -2.42 21.12
N ASN A 178 -21.14 -3.42 21.09
CA ASN A 178 -22.00 -3.77 22.20
C ASN A 178 -21.25 -4.61 23.25
N THR A 179 -20.35 -5.52 22.86
CA THR A 179 -19.48 -6.24 23.80
C THR A 179 -18.46 -5.30 24.46
N GLU A 180 -17.95 -4.28 23.75
CA GLU A 180 -17.10 -3.24 24.34
C GLU A 180 -17.88 -2.29 25.27
N LYS A 181 -19.17 -2.03 25.00
CA LYS A 181 -20.05 -1.29 25.91
C LYS A 181 -20.47 -2.11 27.13
N GLU A 182 -20.75 -3.40 26.98
CA GLU A 182 -21.04 -4.33 28.09
C GLU A 182 -19.78 -4.62 28.93
N ALA A 183 -18.57 -4.59 28.34
CA ALA A 183 -17.31 -4.65 29.08
C ALA A 183 -16.93 -3.30 29.75
N ALA A 184 -17.56 -2.20 29.34
CA ALA A 184 -17.40 -0.87 29.93
C ALA A 184 -18.52 -0.49 30.92
N GLU A 185 -19.55 -1.33 31.09
CA GLU A 185 -20.44 -1.23 32.25
C GLU A 185 -19.80 -1.94 33.45
N PRO A 186 -19.69 -1.30 34.62
CA PRO A 186 -19.10 -1.93 35.80
C PRO A 186 -20.05 -3.00 36.35
N ALA A 187 -19.97 -4.21 35.79
CA ALA A 187 -20.58 -5.38 36.40
C ALA A 187 -19.96 -5.60 37.79
N ASN A 188 -20.73 -5.23 38.81
CA ASN A 188 -20.72 -5.81 40.16
C ASN A 188 -19.52 -5.50 41.08
N PHE A 189 -19.15 -4.23 41.24
CA PHE A 189 -18.31 -3.82 42.38
C PHE A 189 -19.07 -3.79 43.73
N LEU A 190 -20.42 -3.77 43.71
CA LEU A 190 -21.25 -3.76 44.92
C LEU A 190 -21.54 -5.16 45.51
N GLY A 191 -21.33 -6.24 44.75
CA GLY A 191 -21.55 -7.61 45.23
C GLY A 191 -20.41 -8.17 46.06
N LEU A 192 -19.17 -7.69 45.84
CA LEU A 192 -17.98 -8.23 46.48
C LEU A 192 -17.74 -7.64 47.89
N PHE A 193 -18.21 -6.40 48.15
CA PHE A 193 -18.06 -5.74 49.45
C PHE A 193 -19.06 -6.21 50.51
N GLN A 194 -20.23 -6.75 50.11
CA GLN A 194 -21.22 -7.30 51.04
C GLN A 194 -20.85 -8.68 51.62
N LEU A 195 -19.90 -9.40 50.99
CA LEU A 195 -19.41 -10.68 51.52
C LEU A 195 -18.31 -10.51 52.58
N PHE A 196 -17.66 -9.35 52.64
CA PHE A 196 -16.51 -9.10 53.52
C PHE A 196 -16.83 -8.46 54.87
N PHE A 197 -18.08 -8.02 55.10
CA PHE A 197 -18.50 -7.36 56.36
C PHE A 197 -19.53 -8.13 57.20
N ARG A 198 -19.75 -9.44 56.93
CA ARG A 198 -20.65 -10.27 57.75
C ARG A 198 -19.92 -11.41 58.46
N LYS A 199 -19.01 -11.07 59.37
CA LYS A 199 -18.57 -11.97 60.46
C LYS A 199 -17.93 -11.21 61.63
N SER A 200 -18.75 -10.74 62.56
CA SER A 200 -18.37 -10.50 63.96
C SER A 200 -19.62 -10.36 64.82
N GLU A 201 -20.21 -11.51 65.19
CA GLU A 201 -20.70 -11.88 66.53
C GLU A 201 -20.76 -13.41 66.59
#